data_AF-A0A3B9JGW3-F1
#
_entry.id   AF-A0A3B9JGW3-F1
#
_cell.length_a   1.000
_cell.length_b   1.000
_cell.length_c   1.000
_cell.angle_alpha   90.00
_cell.angle_beta   90.00
_cell.angle_gamma   90.00
#
_symmetry.space_group_name_H-M   'P 1'
#
loop_
_entity.id
_entity.type
_entity.pdbx_description
1 polymer ?
#
loop_
_entity_poly.entity_id
_entity_poly.type
_entity_poly.pdbx_seq_one_letter_code
_entity_poly.pdbx_strand_id
1 'polypeptide(L)' 'MKKRKLTGFGIEVKDRLTDINMTQKKLAKEIGLSPVYLSMILYGERSGEKYLDEIKAFLKL' A
#
# COMPACT_ATOMS: atom_id res chain seq x y z
N MET A 1 11.46 -18.81 9.25
CA MET A 1 11.11 -17.67 8.37
C MET A 1 10.44 -16.59 9.21
N LYS A 2 10.99 -15.36 9.29
CA LYS A 2 10.31 -14.25 10.00
C LYS A 2 9.04 -13.89 9.23
N LYS A 3 7.88 -13.91 9.89
CA LYS A 3 6.64 -13.39 9.29
C LYS A 3 6.83 -11.91 8.99
N ARG A 4 6.66 -11.51 7.73
CA ARG A 4 6.64 -10.09 7.36
C ARG A 4 5.55 -9.38 8.14
N LYS A 5 5.89 -8.25 8.75
CA LYS A 5 4.95 -7.39 9.47
C LYS A 5 4.71 -6.14 8.63
N LEU A 6 3.45 -5.72 8.54
CA LEU A 6 3.11 -4.44 7.93
C LEU A 6 3.76 -3.31 8.74
N THR A 7 4.15 -2.24 8.05
CA THR A 7 4.51 -0.98 8.68
C THR A 7 3.26 -0.28 9.23
N GLY A 8 3.42 0.79 10.02
CA GLY A 8 2.26 1.60 10.45
C GLY A 8 1.43 2.09 9.25
N PHE A 9 2.12 2.59 8.22
CA PHE A 9 1.49 2.96 6.95
C PHE A 9 0.82 1.76 6.24
N GLY A 10 1.47 0.59 6.26
CA GLY A 10 0.91 -0.64 5.69
C GLY A 10 -0.40 -1.09 6.34
N ILE A 11 -0.56 -0.84 7.64
CA ILE A 11 -1.80 -1.10 8.38
C ILE A 11 -2.87 -0.11 7.94
N GLU A 12 -2.55 1.19 7.98
CA GLU A 12 -3.47 2.27 7.61
C GLU A 12 -4.03 2.12 6.19
N VAL A 13 -3.16 1.80 5.23
CA VAL A 13 -3.56 1.50 3.85
C VAL A 13 -4.51 0.32 3.78
N LYS A 14 -4.26 -0.75 4.55
CA LYS A 14 -5.07 -1.97 4.52
C LYS A 14 -6.45 -1.74 5.16
N ASP A 15 -6.50 -0.98 6.25
CA ASP A 15 -7.75 -0.61 6.91
C ASP A 15 -8.59 0.24 5.96
N ARG A 16 -8.00 1.26 5.34
CA ARG A 16 -8.69 2.12 4.37
C ARG A 16 -9.17 1.37 3.14
N LEU A 17 -8.37 0.44 2.61
CA LEU A 17 -8.78 -0.44 1.51
C LEU A 17 -10.00 -1.29 1.89
N THR A 18 -10.08 -1.72 3.15
CA THR A 18 -11.24 -2.45 3.67
C THR A 18 -12.47 -1.56 3.74
N ASP A 19 -12.34 -0.31 4.22
CA ASP A 19 -13.44 0.65 4.30
C ASP A 19 -14.08 0.94 2.93
N ILE A 20 -13.27 1.02 1.86
CA ILE A 20 -13.74 1.30 0.50
C ILE A 20 -13.98 0.04 -0.35
N ASN A 21 -13.92 -1.14 0.28
CA ASN A 21 -14.06 -2.45 -0.37
C ASN A 21 -13.19 -2.60 -1.63
N MET A 22 -11.92 -2.19 -1.52
CA MET A 22 -10.93 -2.22 -2.60
C MET A 22 -9.79 -3.17 -2.26
N THR A 23 -9.28 -3.88 -3.26
CA THR A 23 -8.11 -4.74 -3.09
C THR A 23 -6.81 -3.97 -3.33
N GLN A 24 -5.74 -4.37 -2.66
CA GLN A 24 -4.39 -3.86 -2.90
C GLN A 24 -3.96 -3.99 -4.38
N LYS A 25 -4.39 -5.06 -5.06
CA LYS A 25 -4.13 -5.26 -6.50
C LYS A 25 -4.83 -4.19 -7.35
N LYS A 26 -6.05 -3.80 -6.99
CA LYS A 26 -6.79 -2.75 -7.69
C LYS A 26 -6.12 -1.40 -7.44
N LEU A 27 -5.79 -1.06 -6.20
CA LEU A 27 -5.03 0.15 -5.86
C LEU A 27 -3.74 0.27 -6.67
N ALA A 28 -2.95 -0.81 -6.73
CA ALA A 28 -1.72 -0.84 -7.51
C ALA A 28 -1.98 -0.53 -8.99
N LYS A 29 -3.04 -1.10 -9.57
CA LYS A 29 -3.44 -0.84 -10.96
C LYS A 29 -3.85 0.62 -11.19
N GLU A 30 -4.63 1.21 -10.28
CA GLU A 30 -5.09 2.60 -10.37
C GLU A 30 -3.92 3.61 -10.31
N ILE A 31 -2.90 3.31 -9.51
CA ILE A 31 -1.69 4.15 -9.36
C ILE A 31 -0.62 3.81 -10.43
N GLY A 32 -0.87 2.83 -11.30
CA GLY A 32 0.11 2.41 -12.33
C GLY A 32 1.35 1.69 -11.75
N LEU A 33 1.20 1.07 -10.58
CA LEU A 33 2.24 0.44 -9.81
C LEU A 33 2.08 -1.09 -9.78
N SER A 34 3.20 -1.82 -9.66
CA SER A 34 3.14 -3.29 -9.54
C SER A 34 2.59 -3.71 -8.17
N PRO A 35 1.64 -4.67 -8.08
CA PRO A 35 1.14 -5.18 -6.80
C PRO A 35 2.25 -5.69 -5.87
N VAL A 36 3.32 -6.26 -6.45
CA VAL A 36 4.50 -6.73 -5.71
C VAL A 36 5.25 -5.54 -5.09
N TYR A 37 5.45 -4.48 -5.87
CA TYR A 37 6.12 -3.29 -5.40
C TYR A 37 5.30 -2.57 -4.32
N LEU A 38 3.97 -2.56 -4.43
CA LEU A 38 3.09 -2.02 -3.38
C LEU A 38 3.29 -2.80 -2.09
N SER A 39 3.29 -4.12 -2.18
CA SER A 39 3.54 -5.00 -1.02
C SER A 39 4.88 -4.68 -0.37
N MET A 40 5.96 -4.55 -1.16
CA MET A 40 7.28 -4.18 -0.63
C MET A 40 7.26 -2.84 0.14
N ILE A 41 6.47 -1.85 -0.30
CA ILE A 41 6.30 -0.58 0.43
C ILE A 41 5.55 -0.81 1.75
N LEU A 42 4.41 -1.50 1.72
CA LEU A 42 3.58 -1.74 2.91
C LEU A 42 4.30 -2.61 3.97
N TYR A 43 5.23 -3.47 3.56
CA TYR A 43 6.06 -4.29 4.44
C TYR A 43 7.42 -3.66 4.79
N GLY A 44 7.70 -2.44 4.32
CA GLY A 44 8.92 -1.69 4.67
C GLY A 44 10.20 -2.18 4.00
N GLU A 45 10.10 -2.94 2.91
CA GLU A 45 11.23 -3.41 2.11
C GLU A 45 11.69 -2.39 1.07
N ARG A 46 10.82 -1.45 0.73
CA ARG A 46 11.10 -0.29 -0.11
C ARG A 46 10.53 0.96 0.55
N SER A 47 11.25 2.07 0.49
CA SER A 47 10.74 3.36 0.99
C SER A 47 9.51 3.81 0.20
N GLY A 48 9.54 3.64 -1.13
CA GLY A 48 8.40 3.95 -1.99
C GLY A 48 8.04 5.43 -2.02
N GLU A 49 8.96 6.33 -1.66
CA GLU A 49 8.73 7.76 -1.41
C GLU A 49 7.90 8.43 -2.51
N LYS A 50 8.22 8.17 -3.77
CA LYS A 50 7.46 8.68 -4.92
C LYS A 50 5.96 8.30 -4.89
N TYR A 51 5.66 7.09 -4.44
CA TYR A 51 4.30 6.54 -4.47
C TYR A 51 3.56 6.69 -3.14
N LEU A 52 4.24 7.07 -2.05
CA LEU A 52 3.57 7.31 -0.77
C LEU A 52 2.53 8.43 -0.91
N ASP A 53 2.90 9.53 -1.56
CA ASP A 53 2.00 10.66 -1.76
C ASP A 53 0.86 10.29 -2.71
N GLU A 54 1.14 9.52 -3.78
CA GLU A 54 0.10 9.02 -4.69
C GLU A 54 -0.89 8.07 -3.98
N ILE A 55 -0.40 7.16 -3.13
CA ILE A 55 -1.23 6.25 -2.34
C ILE A 55 -2.09 7.03 -1.35
N LYS A 56 -1.50 7.99 -0.63
CA LYS A 56 -2.23 8.85 0.32
C LYS A 56 -3.30 9.67 -0.39
N ALA A 57 -2.96 10.31 -1.51
CA ALA A 57 -3.90 11.09 -2.30
C ALA A 57 -5.06 10.23 -2.82
N PHE A 58 -4.78 9.03 -3.32
CA PHE A 58 -5.81 8.11 -3.82
C PHE A 58 -6.74 7.62 -2.70
N LEU A 59 -6.17 7.23 -1.56
CA LEU A 59 -6.92 6.69 -0.43
C LEU A 59 -7.53 7.76 0.47
N LYS A 60 -7.15 9.03 0.27
CA LYS A 60 -7.51 10.18 1.12
C LYS A 60 -7.07 9.94 2.58
N LEU A 61 -5.81 9.54 2.75
CA LEU A 61 -5.09 9.41 4.02
C LEU A 61 -4.27 10.67 4.31
#